data_AF-A0A024EL23-F1
#
_entry.id   AF-A0A024EL23-F1
#
_cell.length_a   1.000
_cell.length_b   1.000
_cell.length_c   1.000
_cell.angle_alpha   90.00
_cell.angle_beta   90.00
_cell.angle_gamma   90.00
#
_symmetry.space_group_name_H-M   'P 1'
#
loop_
_entity.id
_entity.type
_entity.pdbx_description
1 polymer ?
#
loop_
_entity_poly.entity_id
_entity_poly.type
_entity_poly.pdbx_seq_one_letter_code
_entity_poly.pdbx_strand_id
1 'polypeptide(L)'
;MPLTNTDLQYYDSKVLRLSAEKRKEYHGQVDNLVTELRKHVTARSDLKISKVVKAGSFAKHTILNKTQEDPIDVDVVFYINDQSLDTSTRDGLSELIHSLLIKIYPSKAVEDFEIQRRAAKVTFVKSGLSVDVVPVVQDGNNPDHGWQFDKETKEKNLTCAPCHIQFIRDRKDKDKHYRTLVRMAKRWKNFANPPGLKSFHIELILAYLVDRDGPAESIEKRFREFLGYIAQTELNERIDFPENNGKLKKAFTDPVVIVDPANHENNVASRITTDEKMKIAKAALEAWETAFHASVQEDEEVWKEIFGNRFKIKE
;
A
#
# COMPACT_ATOMS: atom_id res chain seq x y z
N MET A 1 10.19 -22.90 21.74
CA MET A 1 11.31 -22.30 20.97
C MET A 1 10.84 -21.00 20.36
N PRO A 2 11.73 -20.06 19.98
CA PRO A 2 11.35 -18.95 19.12
C PRO A 2 10.65 -19.48 17.86
N LEU A 3 9.68 -18.72 17.34
CA LEU A 3 8.92 -19.07 16.15
C LEU A 3 9.85 -19.30 14.97
N THR A 4 9.70 -20.46 14.34
CA THR A 4 10.52 -20.78 13.17
C THR A 4 10.01 -20.04 11.94
N ASN A 5 10.86 -19.95 10.91
CA ASN A 5 10.43 -19.45 9.61
C ASN A 5 9.26 -20.26 9.04
N THR A 6 9.21 -21.56 9.30
CA THR A 6 8.13 -22.45 8.83
C THR A 6 6.79 -22.08 9.47
N ASP A 7 6.79 -21.78 10.77
CA ASP A 7 5.59 -21.41 11.53
C ASP A 7 4.98 -20.11 11.01
N LEU A 8 5.84 -19.11 10.81
CA LEU A 8 5.41 -17.80 10.32
C LEU A 8 5.03 -17.83 8.83
N GLN A 9 5.66 -18.69 8.03
CA GLN A 9 5.22 -18.96 6.66
C GLN A 9 3.89 -19.72 6.60
N TYR A 10 3.63 -20.59 7.57
CA TYR A 10 2.32 -21.22 7.71
C TYR A 10 1.25 -20.19 8.05
N TYR A 11 1.49 -19.34 9.06
CA TYR A 11 0.60 -18.24 9.41
C TYR A 11 0.29 -17.35 8.21
N ASP A 12 1.33 -16.95 7.49
CA ASP A 12 1.20 -16.16 6.28
C ASP A 12 0.35 -16.87 5.22
N SER A 13 0.71 -18.10 4.86
CA SER A 13 0.07 -18.83 3.77
C SER A 13 -1.37 -19.24 4.04
N LYS A 14 -1.74 -19.46 5.31
CA LYS A 14 -3.05 -19.98 5.72
C LYS A 14 -3.99 -18.92 6.29
N VAL A 15 -3.47 -17.79 6.77
CA VAL A 15 -4.29 -16.76 7.42
C VAL A 15 -4.19 -15.42 6.73
N LEU A 16 -2.96 -14.92 6.53
CA LEU A 16 -2.73 -13.55 6.10
C LEU A 16 -2.84 -13.37 4.59
N ARG A 17 -2.34 -14.31 3.80
CA ARG A 17 -2.18 -14.15 2.35
C ARG A 17 -3.48 -14.46 1.62
N LEU A 18 -3.85 -13.60 0.69
CA LEU A 18 -4.92 -13.90 -0.28
C LEU A 18 -4.58 -15.16 -1.09
N SER A 19 -5.53 -16.11 -1.17
CA SER A 19 -5.33 -17.36 -1.90
C SER A 19 -5.08 -17.14 -3.39
N ALA A 20 -4.44 -18.11 -4.05
CA ALA A 20 -4.15 -18.02 -5.48
C ALA A 20 -5.44 -17.99 -6.32
N GLU A 21 -6.44 -18.76 -5.91
CA GLU A 21 -7.76 -18.85 -6.53
C GLU A 21 -8.48 -17.51 -6.45
N LYS A 22 -8.55 -16.91 -5.25
CA LYS A 22 -9.16 -15.60 -5.07
C LYS A 22 -8.40 -14.48 -5.78
N ARG A 23 -7.07 -14.56 -5.80
CA ARG A 23 -6.27 -13.62 -6.59
C ARG A 23 -6.59 -13.72 -8.09
N LYS A 24 -6.76 -14.94 -8.63
CA LYS A 24 -7.14 -15.16 -10.04
C LYS A 24 -8.54 -14.59 -10.34
N GLU A 25 -9.49 -14.84 -9.45
CA GLU A 25 -10.86 -14.28 -9.54
C GLU A 25 -10.84 -12.74 -9.58
N TYR A 26 -10.16 -12.10 -8.62
CA TYR A 26 -10.07 -10.64 -8.58
C TYR A 26 -9.32 -10.07 -9.77
N HIS A 27 -8.30 -10.77 -10.28
CA HIS A 27 -7.60 -10.33 -11.50
C HIS A 27 -8.55 -10.25 -12.69
N GLY A 28 -9.33 -11.32 -12.93
CA GLY A 28 -10.31 -11.35 -14.02
C GLY A 28 -11.41 -10.30 -13.86
N GLN A 29 -11.88 -10.09 -12.63
CA GLN A 29 -12.88 -9.05 -12.35
C GLN A 29 -12.35 -7.63 -12.62
N VAL A 30 -11.11 -7.35 -12.24
CA VAL A 30 -10.45 -6.07 -12.52
C VAL A 30 -10.19 -5.90 -14.02
N ASP A 31 -9.80 -6.95 -14.73
CA ASP A 31 -9.61 -6.90 -16.20
C ASP A 31 -10.90 -6.60 -16.94
N ASN A 32 -12.02 -7.18 -16.50
CA ASN A 32 -13.33 -6.85 -17.05
C ASN A 32 -13.69 -5.37 -16.81
N LEU A 33 -13.48 -4.86 -15.59
CA LEU A 33 -13.71 -3.45 -15.28
C LEU A 33 -12.84 -2.53 -16.17
N VAL A 34 -11.56 -2.83 -16.32
CA VAL A 34 -10.63 -2.04 -17.15
C VAL A 34 -11.06 -2.06 -18.62
N THR A 35 -11.46 -3.22 -19.12
CA THR A 35 -11.94 -3.41 -20.50
C THR A 35 -13.19 -2.57 -20.76
N GLU A 36 -14.18 -2.62 -19.87
CA GLU A 36 -15.41 -1.84 -20.02
C GLU A 36 -15.16 -0.33 -19.89
N LEU A 37 -14.36 0.12 -18.92
CA LEU A 37 -14.01 1.53 -18.80
C LEU A 37 -13.33 2.07 -20.08
N ARG A 38 -12.38 1.33 -20.65
CA ARG A 38 -11.69 1.74 -21.88
C ARG A 38 -12.63 1.92 -23.07
N LYS A 39 -13.61 1.04 -23.23
CA LYS A 39 -14.63 1.16 -24.29
C LYS A 39 -15.44 2.46 -24.15
N HIS A 40 -15.85 2.79 -22.93
CA HIS A 40 -16.72 3.93 -22.67
C HIS A 40 -15.99 5.28 -22.67
N VAL A 41 -14.72 5.29 -22.27
CA VAL A 41 -13.86 6.48 -22.32
C VAL A 41 -13.62 6.91 -23.78
N THR A 42 -13.21 5.96 -24.64
CA THR A 42 -12.91 6.26 -26.06
C THR A 42 -14.12 6.72 -26.86
N ALA A 43 -15.33 6.30 -26.47
CA ALA A 43 -16.55 6.57 -27.23
C ALA A 43 -17.25 7.90 -26.88
N ARG A 44 -16.92 8.52 -25.74
CA ARG A 44 -17.74 9.63 -25.18
C ARG A 44 -16.97 10.73 -24.46
N SER A 45 -15.66 10.63 -24.29
CA SER A 45 -14.86 11.69 -23.68
C SER A 45 -13.58 11.96 -24.46
N ASP A 46 -13.08 13.19 -24.39
CA ASP A 46 -11.77 13.59 -24.92
C ASP A 46 -10.59 12.98 -24.12
N LEU A 47 -10.88 12.10 -23.16
CA LEU A 47 -9.87 11.41 -22.36
C LEU A 47 -9.19 10.32 -23.19
N LYS A 48 -7.89 10.47 -23.42
CA LYS A 48 -7.05 9.43 -24.01
C LYS A 48 -6.29 8.69 -22.91
N ILE A 49 -6.70 7.46 -22.62
CA ILE A 49 -5.96 6.59 -21.69
C ILE A 49 -4.77 6.00 -22.43
N SER A 50 -3.56 6.37 -22.04
CA SER A 50 -2.32 5.86 -22.64
C SER A 50 -1.86 4.54 -22.00
N LYS A 51 -2.12 4.36 -20.70
CA LYS A 51 -1.69 3.20 -19.94
C LYS A 51 -2.61 2.94 -18.76
N VAL A 52 -2.79 1.66 -18.43
CA VAL A 52 -3.48 1.24 -17.20
C VAL A 52 -2.55 0.31 -16.42
N VAL A 53 -2.40 0.56 -15.12
CA VAL A 53 -1.50 -0.20 -14.24
C VAL A 53 -2.30 -0.68 -13.03
N LYS A 54 -2.40 -2.01 -12.83
CA LYS A 54 -2.81 -2.54 -11.53
C LYS A 54 -1.71 -2.21 -10.53
N ALA A 55 -2.06 -1.56 -9.44
CA ALA A 55 -1.12 -1.02 -8.46
C ALA A 55 -1.42 -1.56 -7.06
N GLY A 56 -0.89 -0.86 -6.05
CA GLY A 56 -1.19 -1.15 -4.67
C GLY A 56 -0.67 -2.49 -4.16
N SER A 57 -1.20 -2.88 -3.00
CA SER A 57 -0.78 -4.12 -2.33
C SER A 57 -1.13 -5.37 -3.14
N PHE A 58 -2.15 -5.30 -3.99
CA PHE A 58 -2.50 -6.38 -4.91
C PHE A 58 -1.39 -6.62 -5.92
N ALA A 59 -0.95 -5.60 -6.67
CA ALA A 59 0.13 -5.74 -7.65
C ALA A 59 1.48 -6.08 -6.99
N LYS A 60 1.73 -5.54 -5.80
CA LYS A 60 2.96 -5.80 -5.02
C LYS A 60 3.03 -7.21 -4.43
N HIS A 61 1.91 -7.96 -4.41
CA HIS A 61 1.73 -9.25 -3.73
C HIS A 61 1.94 -9.14 -2.20
N THR A 62 1.41 -8.07 -1.60
CA THR A 62 1.44 -7.77 -0.16
C THR A 62 0.04 -7.58 0.42
N ILE A 63 -1.01 -7.82 -0.38
CA ILE A 63 -2.42 -7.76 0.06
C ILE A 63 -2.72 -8.80 1.14
N LEU A 64 -3.55 -8.42 2.13
CA LEU A 64 -4.05 -9.33 3.15
C LEU A 64 -5.32 -10.03 2.66
N ASN A 65 -5.59 -11.21 3.21
CA ASN A 65 -6.83 -11.94 2.99
C ASN A 65 -7.99 -11.16 3.63
N LYS A 66 -9.18 -11.26 3.04
CA LYS A 66 -10.33 -10.46 3.47
C LYS A 66 -10.72 -10.80 4.91
N THR A 67 -10.87 -9.77 5.73
CA THR A 67 -11.46 -9.86 7.07
C THR A 67 -12.38 -8.65 7.30
N GLN A 68 -13.00 -8.51 8.47
CA GLN A 68 -13.69 -7.27 8.83
C GLN A 68 -12.70 -6.10 9.02
N GLU A 69 -11.50 -6.40 9.53
CA GLU A 69 -10.41 -5.44 9.77
C GLU A 69 -9.56 -5.19 8.51
N ASP A 70 -9.60 -6.13 7.56
CA ASP A 70 -8.79 -6.15 6.35
C ASP A 70 -9.67 -6.20 5.10
N PRO A 71 -10.25 -5.05 4.67
CA PRO A 71 -10.95 -4.98 3.39
C PRO A 71 -9.98 -5.24 2.22
N ILE A 72 -10.54 -5.72 1.11
CA ILE A 72 -9.77 -5.96 -0.11
C ILE A 72 -10.05 -4.84 -1.10
N ASP A 73 -9.01 -4.07 -1.36
CA ASP A 73 -9.02 -3.01 -2.35
C ASP A 73 -7.91 -3.26 -3.39
N VAL A 74 -8.26 -3.13 -4.67
CA VAL A 74 -7.33 -3.19 -5.79
C VAL A 74 -7.24 -1.82 -6.45
N ASP A 75 -6.07 -1.22 -6.37
CA ASP A 75 -5.77 0.02 -7.06
C ASP A 75 -5.54 -0.23 -8.56
N VAL A 76 -6.17 0.60 -9.40
CA VAL A 76 -5.93 0.62 -10.83
C VAL A 76 -5.66 2.05 -11.27
N VAL A 77 -4.45 2.30 -11.73
CA VAL A 77 -3.99 3.63 -12.14
C VAL A 77 -4.22 3.81 -13.64
N PHE A 78 -5.01 4.82 -14.00
CA PHE A 78 -5.29 5.21 -15.37
C PHE A 78 -4.43 6.42 -15.71
N TYR A 79 -3.44 6.21 -16.58
CA TYR A 79 -2.63 7.29 -17.13
C TYR A 79 -3.38 7.92 -18.29
N ILE A 80 -3.68 9.20 -18.15
CA ILE A 80 -4.44 10.01 -19.09
C ILE A 80 -3.47 10.97 -19.76
N ASN A 81 -3.45 10.98 -21.10
CA ASN A 81 -2.56 11.83 -21.86
C ASN A 81 -2.99 13.30 -21.72
N ASP A 82 -2.02 14.17 -21.42
CA ASP A 82 -2.24 15.57 -21.01
C ASP A 82 -2.64 16.51 -22.16
N GLN A 83 -2.47 16.09 -23.42
CA GLN A 83 -2.66 16.96 -24.59
C GLN A 83 -4.12 17.39 -24.86
N SER A 84 -5.12 16.80 -24.18
CA SER A 84 -6.54 17.08 -24.40
C SER A 84 -7.29 17.64 -23.20
N LEU A 85 -6.61 17.93 -22.07
CA LEU A 85 -7.28 18.34 -20.84
C LEU A 85 -7.08 19.82 -20.52
N ASP A 86 -8.19 20.56 -20.47
CA ASP A 86 -8.21 21.88 -19.82
C ASP A 86 -8.12 21.75 -18.29
N THR A 87 -7.82 22.86 -17.61
CA THR A 87 -7.62 22.89 -16.15
C THR A 87 -8.86 22.43 -15.39
N SER A 88 -10.07 22.78 -15.84
CA SER A 88 -11.33 22.32 -15.24
C SER A 88 -11.51 20.81 -15.31
N THR A 89 -11.09 20.18 -16.40
CA THR A 89 -11.20 18.73 -16.58
C THR A 89 -10.19 17.99 -15.70
N ARG A 90 -9.00 18.57 -15.48
CA ARG A 90 -8.00 18.01 -14.55
C ARG A 90 -8.51 17.95 -13.11
N ASP A 91 -9.25 18.97 -12.66
CA ASP A 91 -9.81 19.05 -11.32
C ASP A 91 -11.02 18.13 -11.08
N GLY A 92 -11.66 17.66 -12.15
CA GLY A 92 -12.87 16.82 -12.14
C GLY A 92 -12.64 15.37 -12.61
N LEU A 93 -11.38 14.90 -12.72
CA LEU A 93 -11.09 13.56 -13.26
C LEU A 93 -11.70 12.43 -12.42
N SER A 94 -11.70 12.56 -11.09
CA SER A 94 -12.29 11.55 -10.20
C SER A 94 -13.81 11.50 -10.38
N GLU A 95 -14.47 12.65 -10.51
CA GLU A 95 -15.89 12.78 -10.81
C GLU A 95 -16.23 12.15 -12.16
N LEU A 96 -15.42 12.41 -13.19
CA LEU A 96 -15.61 11.86 -14.53
C LEU A 96 -15.47 10.34 -14.53
N ILE A 97 -14.42 9.79 -13.88
CA ILE A 97 -14.27 8.34 -13.74
C ILE A 97 -15.43 7.75 -12.94
N HIS A 98 -15.88 8.40 -11.87
CA HIS A 98 -17.04 7.96 -11.09
C HIS A 98 -18.32 7.90 -11.94
N SER A 99 -18.62 8.92 -12.73
CA SER A 99 -19.75 8.92 -13.66
C SER A 99 -19.64 7.80 -14.71
N LEU A 100 -18.43 7.52 -15.20
CA LEU A 100 -18.18 6.39 -16.10
C LEU A 100 -18.40 5.04 -15.42
N LEU A 101 -17.96 4.88 -14.16
CA LEU A 101 -18.16 3.67 -13.37
C LEU A 101 -19.66 3.33 -13.19
N ILE A 102 -20.48 4.32 -12.80
CA ILE A 102 -21.94 4.15 -12.68
C ILE A 102 -22.53 3.67 -14.01
N LYS A 103 -22.08 4.26 -15.11
CA LYS A 103 -22.61 3.99 -16.44
C LYS A 103 -22.30 2.59 -16.96
N ILE A 104 -21.09 2.08 -16.69
CA ILE A 104 -20.71 0.72 -17.14
C ILE A 104 -21.36 -0.38 -16.28
N TYR A 105 -21.91 -0.02 -15.12
CA TYR A 105 -22.61 -0.92 -14.22
C TYR A 105 -24.00 -0.36 -13.85
N PRO A 106 -24.92 -0.17 -14.81
CA PRO A 106 -26.19 0.52 -14.58
C PRO A 106 -27.14 -0.25 -13.64
N SER A 107 -26.90 -1.54 -13.43
CA SER A 107 -27.68 -2.37 -12.50
C SER A 107 -27.10 -2.41 -11.08
N LYS A 108 -25.98 -1.73 -10.80
CA LYS A 108 -25.42 -1.62 -9.45
C LYS A 108 -26.10 -0.51 -8.66
N ALA A 109 -26.11 -0.67 -7.34
CA ALA A 109 -26.57 0.35 -6.42
C ALA A 109 -25.64 1.57 -6.51
N VAL A 110 -26.17 2.79 -6.41
CA VAL A 110 -25.37 4.01 -6.51
C VAL A 110 -24.39 4.11 -5.33
N GLU A 111 -24.78 3.56 -4.18
CA GLU A 111 -24.00 3.48 -2.95
C GLU A 111 -22.77 2.56 -3.08
N ASP A 112 -22.71 1.72 -4.12
CA ASP A 112 -21.52 0.94 -4.44
C ASP A 112 -20.41 1.78 -5.09
N PHE A 113 -20.68 3.04 -5.44
CA PHE A 113 -19.72 3.96 -6.04
C PHE A 113 -19.42 5.12 -5.10
N GLU A 114 -18.14 5.47 -4.98
CA GLU A 114 -17.69 6.53 -4.08
C GLU A 114 -16.60 7.36 -4.75
N ILE A 115 -16.68 8.68 -4.65
CA ILE A 115 -15.57 9.55 -5.02
C ILE A 115 -14.66 9.69 -3.81
N GLN A 116 -13.46 9.13 -3.89
CA GLN A 116 -12.42 9.31 -2.89
C GLN A 116 -11.59 10.56 -3.17
N ARG A 117 -10.72 10.89 -2.21
CA ARG A 117 -9.82 12.04 -2.28
C ARG A 117 -8.95 12.08 -3.54
N ARG A 118 -8.54 10.93 -4.09
CA ARG A 118 -7.69 10.84 -5.29
C ARG A 118 -8.03 9.69 -6.24
N ALA A 119 -9.24 9.14 -6.11
CA ALA A 119 -9.69 7.99 -6.87
C ALA A 119 -11.22 8.00 -6.97
N ALA A 120 -11.75 7.18 -7.87
CA ALA A 120 -13.15 6.77 -7.85
C ALA A 120 -13.21 5.28 -7.52
N LYS A 121 -13.93 4.93 -6.46
CA LYS A 121 -14.09 3.57 -5.98
C LYS A 121 -15.36 2.94 -6.53
N VAL A 122 -15.28 1.65 -6.83
CA VAL A 122 -16.45 0.78 -6.99
C VAL A 122 -16.32 -0.45 -6.10
N THR A 123 -17.37 -0.74 -5.35
CA THR A 123 -17.46 -1.89 -4.45
C THR A 123 -18.27 -3.00 -5.10
N PHE A 124 -17.71 -4.21 -5.20
CA PHE A 124 -18.41 -5.38 -5.72
C PHE A 124 -18.88 -6.28 -4.58
N VAL A 125 -20.05 -5.98 -4.02
CA VAL A 125 -20.64 -6.66 -2.85
C VAL A 125 -20.55 -8.19 -2.91
N LYS A 126 -20.90 -8.82 -4.05
CA LYS A 126 -20.91 -10.28 -4.21
C LYS A 126 -19.53 -10.92 -4.04
N SER A 127 -18.49 -10.36 -4.65
CA SER A 127 -17.11 -10.89 -4.54
C SER A 127 -16.36 -10.33 -3.34
N GLY A 128 -16.88 -9.25 -2.75
CA GLY A 128 -16.29 -8.57 -1.61
C GLY A 128 -15.04 -7.75 -1.95
N LEU A 129 -14.80 -7.48 -3.23
CA LEU A 129 -13.69 -6.70 -3.77
C LEU A 129 -14.12 -5.24 -3.94
N SER A 130 -13.28 -4.28 -3.55
CA SER A 130 -13.36 -2.92 -4.08
C SER A 130 -12.24 -2.65 -5.07
N VAL A 131 -12.51 -1.78 -6.04
CA VAL A 131 -11.53 -1.32 -7.02
C VAL A 131 -11.47 0.20 -6.97
N ASP A 132 -10.29 0.73 -6.65
CA ASP A 132 -10.01 2.16 -6.65
C ASP A 132 -9.37 2.53 -7.98
N VAL A 133 -10.11 3.28 -8.80
CA VAL A 133 -9.62 3.76 -10.09
C VAL A 133 -8.99 5.14 -9.90
N VAL A 134 -7.67 5.20 -10.05
CA VAL A 134 -6.85 6.38 -9.78
C VAL A 134 -6.51 7.09 -11.09
N PRO A 135 -7.07 8.28 -11.37
CA PRO A 135 -6.64 9.09 -12.51
C PRO A 135 -5.25 9.68 -12.26
N VAL A 136 -4.37 9.55 -13.25
CA VAL A 136 -3.05 10.20 -13.28
C VAL A 136 -2.88 10.89 -14.63
N VAL A 137 -2.61 12.19 -14.61
CA VAL A 137 -2.24 12.93 -15.84
C VAL A 137 -0.79 12.59 -16.16
N GLN A 138 -0.57 11.89 -17.27
CA GLN A 138 0.73 11.35 -17.64
C GLN A 138 1.73 12.48 -17.94
N ASP A 139 2.95 12.34 -17.43
CA ASP A 139 4.07 13.20 -17.81
C ASP A 139 4.51 12.87 -19.25
N GLY A 140 4.47 13.87 -20.13
CA GLY A 140 4.83 13.72 -21.54
C GLY A 140 6.31 13.37 -21.77
N ASN A 141 7.19 13.69 -20.82
CA ASN A 141 8.62 13.38 -20.90
C ASN A 141 8.99 12.07 -20.18
N ASN A 142 8.11 11.58 -19.31
CA ASN A 142 8.37 10.39 -18.52
C ASN A 142 7.09 9.54 -18.43
N PRO A 143 6.88 8.59 -19.36
CA PRO A 143 5.60 7.93 -19.52
C PRO A 143 5.18 7.08 -18.31
N ASP A 144 6.11 6.69 -17.43
CA ASP A 144 5.81 5.98 -16.17
C ASP A 144 5.41 6.91 -15.02
N HIS A 145 5.69 8.21 -15.15
CA HIS A 145 5.32 9.21 -14.17
C HIS A 145 4.06 9.97 -14.59
N GLY A 146 3.45 10.60 -13.61
CA GLY A 146 2.36 11.54 -13.85
C GLY A 146 1.86 12.18 -12.57
N TRP A 147 0.92 13.10 -12.74
CA TRP A 147 0.37 13.91 -11.69
C TRP A 147 -0.97 13.36 -11.22
N GLN A 148 -1.04 13.00 -9.95
CA GLN A 148 -2.28 12.71 -9.25
C GLN A 148 -2.79 13.97 -8.57
N PHE A 149 -4.08 14.27 -8.70
CA PHE A 149 -4.68 15.46 -8.14
C PHE A 149 -5.48 15.13 -6.88
N ASP A 150 -5.29 15.96 -5.86
CA ASP A 150 -6.08 15.90 -4.64
C ASP A 150 -7.42 16.61 -4.85
N LYS A 151 -8.53 15.90 -4.70
CA LYS A 151 -9.87 16.46 -4.92
C LYS A 151 -10.15 17.65 -4.00
N GLU A 152 -9.69 17.57 -2.75
CA GLU A 152 -9.95 18.55 -1.70
C GLU A 152 -9.00 19.74 -1.80
N THR A 153 -7.68 19.48 -1.83
CA THR A 153 -6.67 20.55 -1.77
C THR A 153 -6.26 21.07 -3.14
N LYS A 154 -6.63 20.38 -4.23
CA LYS A 154 -6.18 20.63 -5.61
C LYS A 154 -4.66 20.47 -5.82
N GLU A 155 -3.95 20.00 -4.80
CA GLU A 155 -2.51 19.75 -4.91
C GLU A 155 -2.22 18.60 -5.87
N LYS A 156 -1.30 18.84 -6.79
CA LYS A 156 -0.77 17.80 -7.67
C LYS A 156 0.42 17.11 -7.03
N ASN A 157 0.46 15.79 -7.14
CA ASN A 157 1.52 14.95 -6.61
C ASN A 157 2.09 14.10 -7.73
N LEU A 158 3.38 14.26 -8.03
CA LEU A 158 4.06 13.42 -9.00
C LEU A 158 4.19 12.01 -8.42
N THR A 159 3.75 11.02 -9.17
CA THR A 159 3.72 9.60 -8.78
C THR A 159 4.14 8.70 -9.95
N CYS A 160 4.62 7.51 -9.63
CA CYS A 160 4.94 6.47 -10.61
C CYS A 160 4.58 5.09 -10.04
N ALA A 161 3.38 4.61 -10.37
CA ALA A 161 2.93 3.29 -9.92
C ALA A 161 3.83 2.14 -10.38
N PRO A 162 4.32 2.10 -11.64
CA PRO A 162 5.33 1.11 -12.06
C PRO A 162 6.59 1.15 -11.20
N CYS A 163 7.09 2.34 -10.85
CA CYS A 163 8.29 2.51 -10.04
C CYS A 163 8.09 1.97 -8.62
N HIS A 164 6.93 2.21 -7.99
CA HIS A 164 6.63 1.63 -6.67
C HIS A 164 6.50 0.10 -6.70
N ILE A 165 5.93 -0.46 -7.78
CA ILE A 165 5.86 -1.92 -7.97
C ILE A 165 7.27 -2.50 -8.13
N GLN A 166 8.10 -1.83 -8.94
CA GLN A 166 9.49 -2.19 -9.20
C GLN A 166 10.33 -2.15 -7.92
N PHE A 167 10.25 -1.05 -7.17
CA PHE A 167 10.91 -0.86 -5.88
C PHE A 167 10.65 -2.03 -4.92
N ILE A 168 9.38 -2.41 -4.78
CA ILE A 168 9.00 -3.55 -3.93
C ILE A 168 9.41 -4.89 -4.55
N ARG A 169 9.42 -5.02 -5.89
CA ARG A 169 9.94 -6.23 -6.56
C ARG A 169 11.39 -6.47 -6.16
N ASP A 170 12.23 -5.45 -6.26
CA ASP A 170 13.67 -5.61 -6.03
C ASP A 170 13.99 -6.01 -4.58
N ARG A 171 13.21 -5.53 -3.59
CA ARG A 171 13.42 -5.96 -2.18
C ARG A 171 12.91 -7.37 -1.91
N LYS A 172 11.89 -7.84 -2.63
CA LYS A 172 11.48 -9.26 -2.57
C LYS A 172 12.52 -10.19 -3.17
N ASP A 173 13.25 -9.72 -4.19
CA ASP A 173 14.30 -10.51 -4.83
C ASP A 173 15.56 -10.55 -3.94
N LYS A 174 15.83 -9.49 -3.17
CA LYS A 174 16.87 -9.47 -2.12
C LYS A 174 16.51 -10.30 -0.89
N ASP A 175 15.26 -10.24 -0.43
CA ASP A 175 14.79 -10.95 0.76
C ASP A 175 13.53 -11.78 0.46
N LYS A 176 13.71 -13.10 0.43
CA LYS A 176 12.63 -14.09 0.21
C LYS A 176 11.50 -14.00 1.24
N HIS A 177 11.78 -13.48 2.44
CA HIS A 177 10.84 -13.32 3.55
C HIS A 177 10.06 -12.00 3.51
N TYR A 178 10.46 -11.06 2.65
CA TYR A 178 9.93 -9.69 2.61
C TYR A 178 8.39 -9.65 2.53
N ARG A 179 7.77 -10.49 1.69
CA ARG A 179 6.30 -10.53 1.54
C ARG A 179 5.60 -10.94 2.84
N THR A 180 6.16 -11.91 3.54
CA THR A 180 5.61 -12.41 4.80
C THR A 180 5.76 -11.35 5.89
N LEU A 181 6.93 -10.73 6.00
CA LEU A 181 7.20 -9.63 6.92
C LEU A 181 6.26 -8.45 6.71
N VAL A 182 6.06 -8.01 5.45
CA VAL A 182 5.11 -6.93 5.14
C VAL A 182 3.70 -7.29 5.57
N ARG A 183 3.23 -8.52 5.32
CA ARG A 183 1.88 -8.93 5.74
C ARG A 183 1.74 -9.02 7.25
N MET A 184 2.75 -9.53 7.96
CA MET A 184 2.76 -9.54 9.43
C MET A 184 2.73 -8.12 10.00
N ALA A 185 3.56 -7.21 9.49
CA ALA A 185 3.58 -5.82 9.93
C ALA A 185 2.27 -5.09 9.61
N LYS A 186 1.67 -5.33 8.44
CA LYS A 186 0.32 -4.83 8.14
C LYS A 186 -0.74 -5.39 9.09
N ARG A 187 -0.65 -6.68 9.44
CA ARG A 187 -1.56 -7.30 10.41
C ARG A 187 -1.43 -6.66 11.79
N TRP A 188 -0.22 -6.50 12.30
CA TRP A 188 0.04 -5.76 13.53
C TRP A 188 -0.57 -4.35 13.47
N LYS A 189 -0.29 -3.59 12.40
CA LYS A 189 -0.86 -2.25 12.23
C LYS A 189 -2.38 -2.26 12.24
N ASN A 190 -3.03 -3.21 11.59
CA ASN A 190 -4.49 -3.27 11.56
C ASN A 190 -5.08 -3.69 12.91
N PHE A 191 -4.38 -4.50 13.69
CA PHE A 191 -4.81 -4.95 15.01
C PHE A 191 -4.56 -3.89 16.10
N ALA A 192 -3.35 -3.34 16.17
CA ALA A 192 -2.99 -2.28 17.12
C ALA A 192 -3.56 -0.90 16.73
N ASN A 193 -3.90 -0.72 15.44
CA ASN A 193 -4.49 0.48 14.86
C ASN A 193 -3.81 1.82 15.27
N PRO A 194 -2.48 1.95 15.20
CA PRO A 194 -1.83 3.21 15.49
C PRO A 194 -2.24 4.27 14.45
N PRO A 195 -2.64 5.48 14.88
CA PRO A 195 -3.20 6.48 13.98
C PRO A 195 -2.14 7.00 13.01
N GLY A 196 -2.54 7.32 11.78
CA GLY A 196 -1.66 7.85 10.74
C GLY A 196 -0.74 6.82 10.04
N LEU A 197 -0.48 5.65 10.64
CA LEU A 197 0.42 4.65 10.06
C LEU A 197 -0.22 3.90 8.88
N LYS A 198 0.26 4.16 7.67
CA LYS A 198 -0.21 3.51 6.43
C LYS A 198 0.62 2.29 6.07
N SER A 199 0.00 1.38 5.32
CA SER A 199 0.66 0.18 4.79
C SER A 199 1.89 0.50 3.93
N PHE A 200 1.89 1.62 3.21
CA PHE A 200 3.05 2.01 2.41
C PHE A 200 4.23 2.46 3.29
N HIS A 201 4.00 3.11 4.44
CA HIS A 201 5.08 3.42 5.39
C HIS A 201 5.75 2.14 5.89
N ILE A 202 4.95 1.10 6.19
CA ILE A 202 5.46 -0.22 6.61
C ILE A 202 6.32 -0.86 5.52
N GLU A 203 5.85 -0.86 4.27
CA GLU A 203 6.61 -1.38 3.13
C GLU A 203 7.96 -0.64 3.00
N LEU A 204 7.95 0.69 3.12
CA LEU A 204 9.17 1.51 3.00
C LEU A 204 10.14 1.31 4.17
N ILE A 205 9.66 1.23 5.42
CA ILE A 205 10.51 0.96 6.59
C ILE A 205 11.16 -0.43 6.45
N LEU A 206 10.39 -1.46 6.08
CA LEU A 206 10.97 -2.79 5.86
C LEU A 206 11.95 -2.80 4.68
N ALA A 207 11.68 -2.04 3.61
CA ALA A 207 12.61 -1.92 2.49
C ALA A 207 13.93 -1.26 2.92
N TYR A 208 13.85 -0.22 3.74
CA TYR A 208 15.00 0.46 4.32
C TYR A 208 15.84 -0.49 5.18
N LEU A 209 15.22 -1.30 6.02
CA LEU A 209 15.92 -2.31 6.82
C LEU A 209 16.61 -3.37 5.94
N VAL A 210 15.99 -3.78 4.83
CA VAL A 210 16.64 -4.69 3.86
C VAL A 210 17.85 -4.04 3.20
N ASP A 211 17.76 -2.76 2.82
CA ASP A 211 18.88 -2.06 2.18
C ASP A 211 20.02 -1.75 3.17
N ARG A 212 19.70 -1.47 4.44
CA ARG A 212 20.67 -1.15 5.50
C ARG A 212 21.35 -2.41 6.06
N ASP A 213 20.58 -3.45 6.34
CA ASP A 213 21.02 -4.61 7.13
C ASP A 213 21.11 -5.91 6.31
N GLY A 214 20.65 -5.89 5.05
CA GLY A 214 20.56 -7.09 4.22
C GLY A 214 19.28 -7.92 4.46
N PRO A 215 19.17 -9.12 3.85
CA PRO A 215 18.00 -9.97 4.01
C PRO A 215 17.81 -10.45 5.45
N ALA A 216 16.56 -10.74 5.83
CA ALA A 216 16.24 -11.28 7.14
C ALA A 216 16.94 -12.63 7.41
N GLU A 217 17.60 -12.75 8.56
CA GLU A 217 18.11 -14.02 9.08
C GLU A 217 16.95 -14.97 9.44
N SER A 218 15.94 -14.44 10.14
CA SER A 218 14.66 -15.10 10.37
C SER A 218 13.52 -14.09 10.32
N ILE A 219 12.32 -14.58 10.02
CA ILE A 219 11.10 -13.76 9.95
C ILE A 219 10.81 -13.14 11.32
N GLU A 220 10.90 -13.93 12.39
CA GLU A 220 10.60 -13.45 13.74
C GLU A 220 11.58 -12.34 14.17
N LYS A 221 12.89 -12.59 13.98
CA LYS A 221 13.92 -11.62 14.33
C LYS A 221 13.74 -10.32 13.56
N ARG A 222 13.54 -10.39 12.23
CA ARG A 222 13.33 -9.18 11.41
C ARG A 222 12.04 -8.45 11.76
N PHE A 223 10.98 -9.16 12.15
CA PHE A 223 9.75 -8.52 12.63
C PHE A 223 9.99 -7.76 13.95
N ARG A 224 10.74 -8.33 14.89
CA ARG A 224 11.16 -7.63 16.11
C ARG A 224 12.06 -6.43 15.81
N GLU A 225 13.01 -6.56 14.88
CA GLU A 225 13.86 -5.43 14.45
C GLU A 225 13.04 -4.30 13.80
N PHE A 226 11.98 -4.63 13.05
CA PHE A 226 11.06 -3.64 12.50
C PHE A 226 10.34 -2.84 13.60
N LEU A 227 9.76 -3.53 14.59
CA LEU A 227 9.09 -2.87 15.72
C LEU A 227 10.10 -2.06 16.55
N GLY A 228 11.26 -2.66 16.82
CA GLY A 228 12.35 -2.03 17.57
C GLY A 228 12.90 -0.79 16.88
N TYR A 229 13.04 -0.79 15.55
CA TYR A 229 13.45 0.39 14.79
C TYR A 229 12.46 1.55 14.98
N ILE A 230 11.16 1.29 14.88
CA ILE A 230 10.14 2.32 15.10
C ILE A 230 10.17 2.82 16.55
N ALA A 231 10.27 1.91 17.53
CA ALA A 231 10.29 2.24 18.95
C ALA A 231 11.54 3.05 19.36
N GLN A 232 12.72 2.64 18.89
CA GLN A 232 14.00 3.25 19.29
C GLN A 232 14.26 4.59 18.61
N THR A 233 13.93 4.69 17.32
CA THR A 233 14.14 5.95 16.57
C THR A 233 12.99 6.92 16.79
N GLU A 234 11.85 6.44 17.27
CA GLU A 234 10.56 7.15 17.31
C GLU A 234 10.19 7.78 15.96
N LEU A 235 10.70 7.23 14.84
CA LEU A 235 10.59 7.82 13.50
C LEU A 235 11.19 9.23 13.36
N ASN A 236 12.19 9.58 14.19
CA ASN A 236 12.99 10.80 14.04
C ASN A 236 14.01 10.70 12.89
N GLU A 237 14.44 9.49 12.55
CA GLU A 237 15.39 9.27 11.46
C GLU A 237 14.72 9.47 10.10
N ARG A 238 15.41 10.21 9.23
CA ARG A 238 15.04 10.34 7.83
C ARG A 238 15.37 9.06 7.08
N ILE A 239 14.38 8.54 6.34
CA ILE A 239 14.54 7.39 5.45
C ILE A 239 14.67 7.87 4.00
N ASP A 240 15.82 7.59 3.39
CA ASP A 240 16.11 7.78 1.96
C ASP A 240 16.37 6.40 1.30
N PHE A 241 16.20 6.31 -0.02
CA PHE A 241 16.38 5.08 -0.80
C PHE A 241 17.42 5.25 -1.92
N PRO A 242 18.11 4.17 -2.33
CA PRO A 242 19.06 4.20 -3.45
C PRO A 242 18.49 4.76 -4.77
N GLU A 243 17.19 4.61 -5.00
CA GLU A 243 16.46 5.15 -6.16
C GLU A 243 16.54 6.68 -6.25
N ASN A 244 16.77 7.35 -5.12
CA ASN A 244 16.91 8.80 -5.05
C ASN A 244 18.38 9.27 -5.18
N ASN A 245 19.34 8.36 -5.38
CA ASN A 245 20.76 8.71 -5.50
C ASN A 245 21.01 9.64 -6.69
N GLY A 246 21.88 10.64 -6.49
CA GLY A 246 22.20 11.65 -7.49
C GLY A 246 21.12 12.72 -7.70
N LYS A 247 20.02 12.69 -6.94
CA LYS A 247 19.02 13.78 -6.89
C LYS A 247 19.33 14.76 -5.76
N LEU A 248 18.86 16.00 -5.90
CA LEU A 248 19.06 17.02 -4.87
C LEU A 248 18.29 16.63 -3.60
N LYS A 249 18.95 16.58 -2.45
CA LYS A 249 18.29 16.22 -1.20
C LYS A 249 17.31 17.32 -0.77
N LYS A 250 16.00 17.07 -0.90
CA LYS A 250 14.96 17.99 -0.46
C LYS A 250 14.89 18.06 1.07
N ALA A 251 14.86 19.26 1.65
CA ALA A 251 14.58 19.43 3.08
C ALA A 251 13.07 19.33 3.35
N PHE A 252 12.70 18.66 4.44
CA PHE A 252 11.32 18.52 4.91
C PHE A 252 11.27 18.98 6.37
N THR A 253 10.17 19.61 6.77
CA THR A 253 9.92 20.05 8.15
C THR A 253 8.90 19.17 8.87
N ASP A 254 8.44 18.11 8.22
CA ASP A 254 7.44 17.20 8.75
C ASP A 254 7.99 16.39 9.94
N PRO A 255 7.15 15.99 10.91
CA PRO A 255 7.61 15.23 12.08
C PRO A 255 8.25 13.88 11.75
N VAL A 256 7.85 13.26 10.63
CA VAL A 256 8.37 11.99 10.12
C VAL A 256 8.75 12.18 8.66
N VAL A 257 9.95 11.74 8.27
CA VAL A 257 10.47 11.89 6.91
C VAL A 257 10.78 10.52 6.30
N ILE A 258 9.92 10.08 5.39
CA ILE A 258 10.14 8.90 4.55
C ILE A 258 10.00 9.35 3.09
N VAL A 259 11.13 9.43 2.39
CA VAL A 259 11.15 9.95 1.02
C VAL A 259 10.59 8.91 0.05
N ASP A 260 9.72 9.35 -0.86
CA ASP A 260 9.17 8.49 -1.89
C ASP A 260 10.30 7.98 -2.82
N PRO A 261 10.45 6.65 -3.04
CA PRO A 261 11.46 6.12 -3.96
C PRO A 261 11.21 6.48 -5.43
N ALA A 262 10.00 6.94 -5.78
CA ALA A 262 9.68 7.40 -7.14
C ALA A 262 9.76 8.93 -7.28
N ASN A 263 9.85 9.67 -6.18
CA ASN A 263 9.87 11.13 -6.20
C ASN A 263 10.62 11.70 -4.98
N HIS A 264 11.90 12.03 -5.16
CA HIS A 264 12.75 12.59 -4.12
C HIS A 264 12.26 13.91 -3.49
N GLU A 265 11.28 14.59 -4.11
CA GLU A 265 10.66 15.81 -3.57
C GLU A 265 9.41 15.54 -2.73
N ASN A 266 8.95 14.28 -2.65
CA ASN A 266 7.76 13.88 -1.93
C ASN A 266 8.12 13.15 -0.63
N ASN A 267 7.62 13.64 0.51
CA ASN A 267 7.62 12.90 1.76
C ASN A 267 6.29 12.16 1.92
N VAL A 268 6.33 10.83 1.86
CA VAL A 268 5.11 10.00 1.94
C VAL A 268 4.45 10.07 3.31
N ALA A 269 5.22 10.45 4.34
CA ALA A 269 4.79 10.54 5.73
C ALA A 269 4.41 11.97 6.16
N SER A 270 4.33 12.92 5.22
CA SER A 270 4.02 14.35 5.49
C SER A 270 2.72 14.60 6.26
N ARG A 271 1.80 13.64 6.27
CA ARG A 271 0.53 13.74 7.02
C ARG A 271 0.60 13.21 8.45
N ILE A 272 1.69 12.57 8.85
CA ILE A 272 1.84 12.07 10.23
C ILE A 272 2.14 13.27 11.12
N THR A 273 1.21 13.56 12.02
CA THR A 273 1.38 14.61 13.04
C THR A 273 2.37 14.17 14.13
N THR A 274 2.88 15.12 14.91
CA THR A 274 3.73 14.81 16.07
C THR A 274 3.02 13.89 17.08
N ASP A 275 1.72 14.12 17.31
CA ASP A 275 0.92 13.30 18.21
C ASP A 275 0.73 11.87 17.69
N GLU A 276 0.46 11.71 16.39
CA GLU A 276 0.37 10.39 15.76
C GLU A 276 1.72 9.66 15.79
N LYS A 277 2.82 10.36 15.51
CA LYS A 277 4.18 9.82 15.61
C LYS A 277 4.46 9.24 17.00
N MET A 278 4.15 9.97 18.07
CA MET A 278 4.30 9.48 19.44
C MET A 278 3.45 8.23 19.71
N LYS A 279 2.20 8.20 19.21
CA LYS A 279 1.31 7.04 19.35
C LYS A 279 1.81 5.82 18.55
N ILE A 280 2.38 6.04 17.36
CA ILE A 280 3.00 4.99 16.55
C ILE A 280 4.21 4.41 17.29
N ALA A 281 5.11 5.25 17.79
CA ALA A 281 6.29 4.82 18.54
C ALA A 281 5.92 4.01 19.79
N LYS A 282 4.93 4.49 20.55
CA LYS A 282 4.40 3.77 21.72
C LYS A 282 3.82 2.39 21.35
N ALA A 283 2.96 2.32 20.33
CA ALA A 283 2.38 1.05 19.89
C ALA A 283 3.44 0.06 19.38
N ALA A 284 4.51 0.57 18.76
CA ALA A 284 5.63 -0.26 18.32
C ALA A 284 6.48 -0.75 19.51
N LEU A 285 6.69 0.08 20.54
CA LEU A 285 7.39 -0.31 21.76
C LEU A 285 6.63 -1.41 22.49
N GLU A 286 5.33 -1.23 22.73
CA GLU A 286 4.48 -2.24 23.38
C GLU A 286 4.52 -3.58 22.62
N ALA A 287 4.34 -3.55 21.30
CA ALA A 287 4.42 -4.76 20.49
C ALA A 287 5.83 -5.38 20.45
N TRP A 288 6.88 -4.56 20.51
CA TRP A 288 8.26 -5.05 20.56
C TRP A 288 8.54 -5.76 21.88
N GLU A 289 8.12 -5.20 23.01
CA GLU A 289 8.26 -5.79 24.34
C GLU A 289 7.50 -7.12 24.42
N THR A 290 6.25 -7.15 23.96
CA THR A 290 5.45 -8.38 23.85
C THR A 290 6.13 -9.42 22.96
N ALA A 291 6.63 -9.03 21.79
CA ALA A 291 7.31 -9.95 20.87
C ALA A 291 8.61 -10.50 21.45
N PHE A 292 9.37 -9.65 22.15
CA PHE A 292 10.59 -10.05 22.83
C PHE A 292 10.28 -11.03 23.97
N HIS A 293 9.26 -10.74 24.78
CA HIS A 293 8.79 -11.64 25.83
C HIS A 293 8.36 -13.00 25.26
N ALA A 294 7.51 -13.02 24.22
CA ALA A 294 7.06 -14.23 23.55
C ALA A 294 8.23 -15.07 23.01
N SER A 295 9.25 -14.42 22.44
CA SER A 295 10.46 -15.07 21.92
C SER A 295 11.29 -15.71 23.03
N VAL A 296 11.48 -15.02 24.16
CA VAL A 296 12.30 -15.49 25.28
C VAL A 296 11.59 -16.56 26.11
N GLN A 297 10.29 -16.41 26.35
CA GLN A 297 9.48 -17.39 27.10
C GLN A 297 9.03 -18.55 26.24
N GLU A 298 9.26 -18.49 24.92
CA GLU A 298 8.85 -19.52 23.98
C GLU A 298 7.32 -19.75 23.99
N ASP A 299 6.56 -18.67 24.23
CA ASP A 299 5.11 -18.70 24.36
C ASP A 299 4.41 -18.20 23.09
N GLU A 300 3.82 -19.14 22.37
CA GLU A 300 3.10 -18.90 21.12
C GLU A 300 1.78 -18.14 21.33
N GLU A 301 1.16 -18.28 22.50
CA GLU A 301 -0.11 -17.63 22.80
C GLU A 301 0.08 -16.12 22.96
N VAL A 302 1.23 -15.67 23.47
CA VAL A 302 1.57 -14.24 23.59
C VAL A 302 1.60 -13.54 22.22
N TRP A 303 1.91 -14.26 21.13
CA TRP A 303 1.85 -13.67 19.78
C TRP A 303 0.43 -13.26 19.34
N LYS A 304 -0.62 -13.80 19.97
CA LYS A 304 -2.01 -13.36 19.75
C LYS A 304 -2.26 -11.96 20.28
N GLU A 305 -1.46 -11.45 21.22
CA GLU A 305 -1.55 -10.05 21.67
C GLU A 305 -1.07 -9.06 20.61
N ILE A 306 -0.27 -9.52 19.63
CA ILE A 306 0.26 -8.70 18.54
C ILE A 306 -0.58 -8.87 17.26
N PHE A 307 -1.01 -10.11 16.99
CA PHE A 307 -1.64 -10.48 15.72
C PHE A 307 -3.13 -10.81 15.83
N GLY A 308 -3.67 -10.86 17.06
CA GLY A 308 -5.04 -11.26 17.37
C GLY A 308 -5.26 -12.77 17.34
N ASN A 309 -6.47 -13.19 17.74
CA ASN A 309 -6.88 -14.59 17.93
C ASN A 309 -6.78 -15.49 16.69
N ARG A 310 -6.57 -14.90 15.51
CA ARG A 310 -6.38 -15.64 14.25
C ARG A 310 -4.95 -16.08 14.03
N PHE A 311 -4.01 -15.63 14.85
CA PHE A 311 -2.65 -16.13 14.84
C PHE A 311 -2.65 -17.64 15.09
N LYS A 312 -1.98 -18.37 14.20
CA LYS A 312 -1.80 -19.81 14.30
C LYS A 312 -0.56 -20.24 13.55
N ILE A 313 0.14 -21.21 14.12
CA ILE A 313 1.27 -21.88 13.50
C ILE A 313 0.87 -23.30 13.08
N LYS A 314 1.83 -24.08 12.57
CA LYS A 314 1.59 -25.45 12.17
C LYS A 314 1.73 -26.34 13.43
N GLU A 315 0.72 -27.15 13.70
CA GLU A 315 0.82 -28.25 14.69
C GLU A 315 1.88 -29.28 14.29
#